data_AF-A0AAP8MWG2-F1
#
_entry.id   AF-A0AAP8MWG2-F1
#
_cell.length_a   1.000
_cell.length_b   1.000
_cell.length_c   1.000
_cell.angle_alpha   90.00
_cell.angle_beta   90.00
_cell.angle_gamma   90.00
#
_symmetry.space_group_name_H-M   'P 1'
#
loop_
_entity.id
_entity.type
_entity.pdbx_description
1 polymer ?
#
loop_
_entity_poly.entity_id
_entity_poly.type
_entity_poly.pdbx_seq_one_letter_code
_entity_poly.pdbx_strand_id
1 'polypeptide(L)'
;MEKFTKHFKFPCNVQCNSPQAKVHRNATPETHPHLFGMAKYCLVGGKLYRFLPKHYTGVINQRVCGGKWEQVNIGNHDVTARDYLYRVGAEPANFQGQPRLTTA
;
A
#
# COMPACT_ATOMS: atom_id res chain seq x y z
N MET A 1 15.90 -2.81 11.50
CA MET A 1 14.83 -2.69 10.49
C MET A 1 13.60 -2.17 11.21
N GLU A 2 13.06 -1.04 10.78
CA GLU A 2 11.81 -0.51 11.34
C GLU A 2 10.64 -0.97 10.47
N LYS A 3 9.52 -1.31 11.10
CA LYS A 3 8.34 -1.90 10.44
C LYS A 3 7.13 -1.03 10.71
N PHE A 4 6.33 -0.80 9.68
CA PHE A 4 5.13 0.02 9.75
C PHE A 4 3.99 -0.61 8.96
N THR A 5 2.75 -0.30 9.34
CA THR A 5 1.55 -0.72 8.59
C THR A 5 0.64 0.45 8.29
N LYS A 6 -0.16 0.30 7.24
CA LYS A 6 -1.22 1.25 6.90
C LYS A 6 -2.41 0.52 6.32
N HIS A 7 -3.60 0.77 6.85
CA HIS A 7 -4.84 0.43 6.16
C HIS A 7 -4.99 1.29 4.92
N PHE A 8 -5.24 0.65 3.79
CA PHE A 8 -5.55 1.32 2.54
C PHE A 8 -6.76 0.65 1.91
N LYS A 9 -7.46 1.44 1.10
CA LYS A 9 -8.58 0.96 0.30
C LYS A 9 -8.05 0.47 -1.03
N PHE A 10 -8.48 -0.71 -1.46
CA PHE A 10 -8.17 -1.17 -2.80
C PHE A 10 -8.72 -0.17 -3.83
N PRO A 11 -8.03 0.01 -4.97
CA PRO A 11 -8.54 0.87 -6.01
C PRO A 11 -9.84 0.32 -6.58
N CYS A 12 -10.73 1.23 -6.96
CA CYS A 12 -12.01 0.90 -7.55
C CYS A 12 -11.84 0.67 -9.06
N ASN A 13 -12.16 -0.52 -9.55
CA ASN A 13 -11.98 -0.90 -10.96
C ASN A 13 -13.25 -0.71 -11.80
N VAL A 14 -14.14 0.20 -11.39
CA VAL A 14 -15.36 0.53 -12.14
C VAL A 14 -15.32 1.97 -12.62
N GLN A 15 -16.16 2.31 -13.60
CA GLN A 15 -16.32 3.67 -14.08
C GLN A 15 -16.63 4.62 -12.92
N CYS A 16 -15.95 5.75 -12.85
CA CYS A 16 -16.03 6.71 -11.75
C CYS A 16 -17.46 7.20 -11.41
N ASN A 17 -18.41 7.11 -12.35
CA ASN A 17 -19.79 7.56 -12.15
C ASN A 17 -20.79 6.42 -11.90
N SER A 18 -20.35 5.17 -11.86
CA SER A 18 -21.25 4.04 -11.64
C SER A 18 -21.75 3.98 -10.18
N PRO A 19 -22.93 3.38 -9.93
CA PRO A 19 -23.40 3.12 -8.57
C PRO A 19 -22.37 2.36 -7.72
N GLN A 20 -21.65 1.40 -8.32
CA GLN A 20 -20.60 0.64 -7.67
C GLN A 20 -19.42 1.53 -7.25
N ALA A 21 -19.07 2.56 -8.05
CA ALA A 21 -18.04 3.52 -7.67
C ALA A 21 -18.47 4.38 -6.48
N LYS A 22 -19.76 4.73 -6.39
CA LYS A 22 -20.30 5.46 -5.23
C LYS A 22 -20.28 4.61 -3.96
N VAL A 23 -20.75 3.36 -4.04
CA VAL A 23 -20.67 2.40 -2.94
C VAL A 23 -19.22 2.22 -2.50
N HIS A 24 -18.32 2.01 -3.47
CA HIS A 24 -16.91 1.89 -3.18
C HIS A 24 -16.37 3.16 -2.52
N ARG A 25 -16.66 4.38 -2.96
CA ARG A 25 -16.18 5.61 -2.30
C ARG A 25 -16.64 5.69 -0.84
N ASN A 26 -17.91 5.37 -0.58
CA ASN A 26 -18.53 5.46 0.75
C ASN A 26 -18.20 4.29 1.67
N ALA A 27 -17.64 3.20 1.15
CA ALA A 27 -17.23 2.06 1.96
C ALA A 27 -16.24 2.46 3.06
N THR A 28 -16.39 1.84 4.22
CA THR A 28 -15.48 1.90 5.36
C THR A 28 -14.98 0.49 5.68
N PRO A 29 -13.91 0.33 6.48
CA PRO A 29 -13.45 -0.99 6.90
C PRO A 29 -14.53 -1.84 7.58
N GLU A 30 -15.49 -1.21 8.27
CA GLU A 30 -16.58 -1.87 8.99
C GLU A 30 -17.69 -2.32 8.03
N THR A 31 -18.01 -1.51 7.03
CA THR A 31 -19.13 -1.79 6.11
C THR A 31 -18.74 -2.70 4.94
N HIS A 32 -17.52 -2.59 4.45
CA HIS A 32 -17.03 -3.38 3.31
C HIS A 32 -15.56 -3.79 3.51
N PRO A 33 -15.26 -4.65 4.50
CA PRO A 33 -13.87 -5.00 4.86
C PRO A 33 -13.08 -5.60 3.70
N HIS A 34 -13.74 -6.30 2.78
CA HIS A 34 -13.15 -6.90 1.59
C HIS A 34 -12.55 -5.87 0.60
N LEU A 35 -12.90 -4.59 0.72
CA LEU A 35 -12.36 -3.50 -0.10
C LEU A 35 -11.11 -2.87 0.51
N PHE A 36 -10.65 -3.34 1.66
CA PHE A 36 -9.51 -2.78 2.37
C PHE A 36 -8.42 -3.83 2.56
N GLY A 37 -7.18 -3.36 2.55
CA GLY A 37 -6.01 -4.17 2.82
C GLY A 37 -5.07 -3.45 3.77
N MET A 38 -4.09 -4.20 4.28
CA MET A 38 -3.02 -3.66 5.10
C MET A 38 -1.73 -3.64 4.29
N ALA A 39 -1.26 -2.44 3.95
CA ALA A 39 0.08 -2.23 3.42
C ALA A 39 1.10 -2.45 4.55
N LYS A 40 2.19 -3.13 4.23
CA LYS A 40 3.33 -3.30 5.13
C LYS A 40 4.51 -2.52 4.58
N TYR A 41 5.24 -1.84 5.45
CA TYR A 41 6.44 -1.09 5.10
C TYR A 41 7.60 -1.55 5.96
N CYS A 42 8.78 -1.63 5.35
CA CYS A 42 10.04 -1.88 6.04
C CYS A 42 11.04 -0.78 5.67
N LEU A 43 11.61 -0.12 6.68
CA LEU A 43 12.73 0.78 6.52
C LEU A 43 14.03 0.04 6.86
N VAL A 44 14.91 -0.09 5.86
CA VAL A 44 16.17 -0.83 5.95
C VAL A 44 17.29 0.04 5.38
N GLY A 45 18.24 0.46 6.22
CA GLY A 45 19.40 1.24 5.76
C GLY A 45 19.02 2.51 4.98
N GLY A 46 17.98 3.22 5.44
CA GLY A 46 17.45 4.41 4.76
C GLY A 46 16.56 4.14 3.54
N LYS A 47 16.50 2.90 3.04
CA LYS A 47 15.63 2.51 1.92
C LYS A 47 14.28 2.02 2.40
N LEU A 48 13.21 2.53 1.78
CA LEU A 48 11.84 2.14 2.06
C LEU A 48 11.40 1.01 1.13
N TYR A 49 10.89 -0.06 1.72
CA TYR A 49 10.25 -1.17 1.01
C TYR A 49 8.78 -1.24 1.39
N ARG A 50 7.93 -1.55 0.42
CA ARG A 50 6.48 -1.70 0.59
C ARG A 50 6.04 -3.07 0.11
N PHE A 51 5.13 -3.68 0.84
CA PHE A 51 4.34 -4.82 0.41
C PHE A 51 2.88 -4.44 0.42
N LEU A 52 2.21 -4.59 -0.72
CA LEU A 52 0.76 -4.50 -0.82
C LEU A 52 0.19 -5.91 -0.99
N PRO A 53 -0.90 -6.28 -0.28
CA PRO A 53 -1.62 -7.50 -0.59
C PRO A 53 -2.10 -7.49 -2.05
N LYS A 54 -2.25 -8.68 -2.62
CA LYS A 54 -2.63 -8.86 -4.02
C LYS A 54 -4.00 -8.24 -4.27
N HIS A 55 -4.10 -7.30 -5.21
CA HIS A 55 -5.34 -6.59 -5.52
C HIS A 55 -5.42 -6.29 -7.02
N TYR A 56 -6.63 -6.08 -7.52
CA TYR A 56 -6.84 -5.69 -8.92
C TYR A 56 -6.74 -4.17 -9.07
N THR A 57 -6.13 -3.74 -10.16
CA THR A 57 -5.94 -2.34 -10.53
C THR A 57 -6.40 -2.11 -11.97
N GLY A 58 -6.94 -0.93 -12.25
CA GLY A 58 -7.33 -0.50 -13.60
C GLY A 58 -8.79 -0.84 -13.96
N VAL A 59 -9.44 0.10 -14.66
CA VAL A 59 -10.88 0.04 -15.01
C VAL A 59 -11.16 -0.83 -16.24
N ILE A 60 -10.25 -0.85 -17.22
CA ILE A 60 -10.49 -1.49 -18.54
C ILE A 60 -9.66 -2.76 -18.72
N ASN A 61 -8.42 -2.76 -18.22
CA ASN A 61 -7.54 -3.92 -18.23
C ASN A 61 -7.24 -4.28 -16.78
N GLN A 62 -8.03 -5.18 -16.19
CA GLN A 62 -7.83 -5.63 -14.82
C GLN A 62 -6.43 -6.23 -14.67
N ARG A 63 -5.54 -5.51 -14.00
CA ARG A 63 -4.17 -5.96 -13.72
C ARG A 63 -4.04 -6.27 -12.25
N VAL A 64 -3.58 -7.48 -11.97
CA VAL A 64 -3.22 -7.89 -10.61
C VAL A 64 -1.93 -7.20 -10.20
N CYS A 65 -1.95 -6.48 -9.08
CA CYS A 65 -0.80 -5.81 -8.46
C CYS A 65 -0.60 -6.28 -7.02
N GLY A 66 0.58 -6.03 -6.44
CA GLY A 66 0.95 -6.45 -5.09
C GLY A 66 1.44 -7.90 -5.01
N GLY A 67 1.41 -8.45 -3.79
CA GLY A 67 1.85 -9.82 -3.49
C GLY A 67 3.38 -10.00 -3.36
N LYS A 68 4.16 -8.93 -3.52
CA LYS A 68 5.61 -8.93 -3.38
C LYS A 68 6.10 -7.66 -2.70
N TRP A 69 7.32 -7.73 -2.19
CA TRP A 69 8.03 -6.55 -1.70
C TRP A 69 8.60 -5.75 -2.86
N GLU A 70 8.44 -4.44 -2.80
CA GLU A 70 8.91 -3.50 -3.82
C GLU A 70 9.63 -2.35 -3.12
N GLN A 71 10.72 -1.85 -3.69
CA GLN A 71 11.38 -0.65 -3.18
C GLN A 71 10.58 0.59 -3.59
N VAL A 72 10.33 1.49 -2.65
CA VAL A 72 9.66 2.77 -2.90
C VAL A 72 10.73 3.79 -3.30
N ASN A 73 10.66 4.28 -4.53
CA ASN A 73 11.51 5.36 -4.99
C ASN A 73 10.90 6.69 -4.54
N ILE A 74 11.54 7.33 -3.56
CA ILE A 74 11.15 8.65 -3.09
C ILE A 74 11.91 9.65 -3.96
N GLY A 75 11.23 10.16 -4.99
CA GLY A 75 11.84 10.89 -6.11
C GLY A 75 12.40 12.28 -5.81
N ASN A 76 12.32 12.77 -4.57
CA ASN A 76 12.80 14.11 -4.18
C ASN A 76 13.82 14.01 -3.05
N HIS A 77 14.94 14.72 -3.20
CA HIS A 77 16.05 14.75 -2.24
C HIS A 77 15.67 15.27 -0.84
N ASP A 78 14.56 16.01 -0.72
CA ASP A 78 14.12 16.63 0.54
C ASP A 78 13.07 15.82 1.32
N VAL A 79 12.70 14.63 0.86
CA VAL A 79 11.72 13.78 1.56
C VAL A 79 12.41 12.51 2.04
N THR A 80 12.57 12.38 3.35
CA THR A 80 13.11 11.14 3.92
C THR A 80 12.07 10.02 3.85
N ALA A 81 12.53 8.76 3.96
CA ALA A 81 11.62 7.63 4.08
C ALA A 81 10.67 7.73 5.28
N ARG A 82 11.10 8.37 6.37
CA ARG A 82 10.25 8.61 7.54
C ARG A 82 9.21 9.69 7.27
N ASP A 83 9.55 10.76 6.57
CA ASP A 83 8.57 11.78 6.17
C ASP A 83 7.50 11.20 5.26
N TYR A 84 7.90 10.32 4.33
CA TYR A 84 6.96 9.59 3.49
C TYR A 84 6.00 8.75 4.35
N LEU A 85 6.52 7.97 5.30
CA LEU A 85 5.71 7.14 6.20
C LEU A 85 4.73 7.97 7.04
N TYR A 86 5.19 9.11 7.55
CA TYR A 86 4.35 10.05 8.28
C TYR A 86 3.23 10.63 7.39
N ARG A 87 3.55 11.07 6.16
CA ARG A 87 2.56 11.62 5.22
C ARG A 87 1.49 10.62 4.80
N VAL A 88 1.85 9.34 4.66
CA VAL A 88 0.85 8.29 4.39
C VAL A 88 0.12 7.82 5.66
N GLY A 89 0.49 8.37 6.83
CA GLY A 89 -0.07 8.02 8.13
C GLY A 89 0.15 6.55 8.47
N ALA A 90 1.32 5.99 8.15
CA ALA A 90 1.70 4.63 8.51
C ALA A 90 2.16 4.60 9.98
N GLU A 91 1.76 3.55 10.69
CA GLU A 91 1.99 3.42 12.13
C GLU A 91 3.06 2.35 12.39
N PRO A 92 3.91 2.50 13.41
CA PRO A 92 4.84 1.46 13.82
C PRO A 92 4.11 0.15 14.10
N ALA A 93 4.66 -0.95 13.61
CA ALA A 93 4.02 -2.25 13.70
C ALA A 93 5.04 -3.37 13.87
N ASN A 94 4.59 -4.51 14.42
CA ASN A 94 5.40 -5.71 14.50
C ASN A 94 4.71 -6.85 13.73
N PHE A 95 5.24 -7.18 12.56
CA PHE A 95 4.74 -8.28 11.72
C PHE A 95 5.88 -9.20 11.27
N GLN A 96 5.52 -10.44 10.96
CA GLN A 96 6.42 -11.40 10.31
C GLN A 96 6.53 -11.15 8.79
N GLY A 97 7.71 -11.45 8.24
CA GLY A 97 8.07 -11.21 6.85
C GLY A 97 8.89 -9.93 6.65
N GLN A 98 9.73 -9.93 5.62
CA GLN A 98 10.62 -8.82 5.26
C GLN A 98 11.00 -8.89 3.77
N PRO A 99 11.42 -7.77 3.14
CA PRO A 99 11.96 -7.79 1.79
C PRO A 99 13.16 -8.76 1.69
N ARG A 100 13.24 -9.51 0.59
CA ARG A 100 14.43 -10.30 0.25
C ARG A 100 15.46 -9.34 -0.33
N LEU A 101 16.46 -9.01 0.48
CA LEU A 101 17.59 -8.19 0.04
C LEU A 101 18.58 -9.14 -0.63
N THR A 102 18.61 -9.15 -1.96
CA THR A 102 19.73 -9.76 -2.68
C THR A 102 20.92 -8.83 -2.48
N THR A 103 21.87 -9.24 -1.64
CA THR A 103 23.24 -8.69 -1.69
C THR A 103 23.76 -8.90 -3.10
N ALA A 104 24.06 -7.80 -3.79
CA ALA A 104 24.84 -7.83 -5.03
C ALA A 104 26.31 -8.05 -4.69
#